data_AF-A0A1J3JRI8-F1
#
_entry.id   AF-A0A1J3JRI8-F1
#
_cell.length_a   1.000
_cell.length_b   1.000
_cell.length_c   1.000
_cell.angle_alpha   90.00
_cell.angle_beta   90.00
_cell.angle_gamma   90.00
#
_symmetry.space_group_name_H-M   'P 1'
#
loop_
_entity.id
_entity.type
_entity.pdbx_description
1 polymer ?
#
loop_
_entity_poly.entity_id
_entity_poly.type
_entity_poly.pdbx_seq_one_letter_code
_entity_poly.pdbx_strand_id
1 'polypeptide(L)'
;DMDRVYTSMGVCPQHDLLWETLTGREHLLFYGRLKNLKGSDLKQAVEESLKSVNLFHGGVADKPAGKYSGGMKRRLSVAISLIGNPKVVYMDEP
;
A
#
# COMPACT_ATOMS: atom_id res chain seq x y z
N ASP A 1 -22.45 -4.27 -13.32
CA ASP A 1 -21.20 -3.50 -13.31
C ASP A 1 -20.18 -4.03 -12.32
N MET A 2 -19.43 -5.05 -12.73
CA MET A 2 -18.29 -5.56 -11.96
C MET A 2 -17.21 -4.50 -11.72
N ASP A 3 -17.05 -3.53 -12.62
CA ASP A 3 -16.05 -2.44 -12.51
C ASP A 3 -16.27 -1.53 -11.29
N ARG A 4 -17.53 -1.31 -10.90
CA ARG A 4 -17.87 -0.53 -9.70
C ARG A 4 -17.47 -1.26 -8.41
N VAL A 5 -17.56 -2.59 -8.42
CA VAL A 5 -17.22 -3.44 -7.28
C VAL A 5 -15.70 -3.44 -7.04
N TYR A 6 -14.89 -3.54 -8.10
CA TYR A 6 -13.43 -3.45 -8.01
C TYR A 6 -12.92 -2.08 -7.58
N THR A 7 -13.66 -1.01 -7.87
CA THR A 7 -13.32 0.33 -7.37
C THR A 7 -13.53 0.44 -5.87
N SER A 8 -14.50 -0.30 -5.32
CA SER A 8 -14.90 -0.28 -3.90
C SER A 8 -14.21 -1.29 -2.99
N MET A 9 -13.49 -2.27 -3.55
CA MET A 9 -12.78 -3.32 -2.82
C MET A 9 -11.26 -3.25 -3.04
N GLY A 10 -10.48 -3.43 -1.98
CA GLY A 10 -9.05 -3.73 -2.05
C GLY A 10 -8.82 -5.24 -1.99
N VAL A 11 -8.05 -5.80 -2.92
CA VAL A 11 -7.68 -7.24 -2.96
C VAL A 11 -6.19 -7.36 -2.68
N CYS A 12 -5.81 -8.24 -1.75
CA CYS A 12 -4.44 -8.46 -1.31
C CYS A 12 -4.01 -9.92 -1.58
N PRO A 13 -3.39 -10.25 -2.74
CA PRO A 13 -2.96 -11.62 -3.03
C PRO A 13 -1.80 -12.10 -2.12
N GLN A 14 -1.77 -13.42 -1.87
CA GLN A 14 -0.97 -14.11 -0.84
C GLN A 14 0.54 -14.20 -1.14
N HIS A 15 0.94 -14.00 -2.39
CA HIS A 15 2.33 -13.86 -2.86
C HIS A 15 2.35 -12.81 -3.98
N ASP A 16 3.41 -12.01 -4.08
CA ASP A 16 3.67 -11.04 -5.18
C ASP A 16 2.96 -9.67 -5.19
N LEU A 17 2.45 -9.16 -4.07
CA LEU A 17 2.09 -7.73 -4.01
C LEU A 17 3.29 -6.78 -4.04
N LEU A 18 4.45 -7.27 -3.59
CA LEU A 18 5.62 -6.45 -3.32
C LEU A 18 6.73 -6.74 -4.32
N TRP A 19 7.10 -5.72 -5.10
CA TRP A 19 8.30 -5.73 -5.90
C TRP A 19 9.52 -5.51 -5.00
N GLU A 20 10.41 -6.50 -4.92
CA GLU A 20 11.59 -6.45 -4.04
C GLU A 20 12.51 -5.23 -4.32
N THR A 21 12.49 -4.73 -5.55
CA THR A 21 13.29 -3.58 -6.00
C THR A 21 12.67 -2.23 -5.66
N LEU A 22 11.34 -2.14 -5.51
CA LEU A 22 10.66 -0.89 -5.20
C LEU A 22 10.66 -0.62 -3.70
N THR A 23 10.76 0.65 -3.34
CA THR A 23 10.66 1.11 -1.95
C THR A 23 9.21 1.06 -1.45
N GLY A 24 9.00 1.06 -0.13
CA GLY A 24 7.65 1.13 0.44
C GLY A 24 6.87 2.37 -0.03
N ARG A 25 7.56 3.51 -0.19
CA ARG A 25 6.97 4.73 -0.73
C ARG A 25 6.53 4.58 -2.19
N GLU A 26 7.37 3.97 -3.03
CA GLU A 26 7.05 3.76 -4.45
C GLU A 26 5.86 2.83 -4.64
N HIS A 27 5.73 1.78 -3.81
CA HIS A 27 4.54 0.92 -3.83
C HIS A 27 3.27 1.73 -3.58
N LEU A 28 3.25 2.53 -2.52
CA LEU A 28 2.07 3.33 -2.17
C LEU A 28 1.79 4.42 -3.20
N LEU A 29 2.82 5.03 -3.80
CA LEU A 29 2.64 5.94 -4.92
C LEU A 29 2.01 5.24 -6.14
N PHE A 30 2.44 4.03 -6.46
CA PHE A 30 1.91 3.23 -7.55
C PHE A 30 0.44 2.86 -7.32
N TYR A 31 0.12 2.22 -6.18
CA TYR A 31 -1.24 1.81 -5.86
C TYR A 31 -2.19 3.00 -5.62
N GLY A 32 -1.68 4.10 -5.03
CA GLY A 32 -2.46 5.34 -4.89
C GLY A 32 -2.86 5.93 -6.25
N ARG A 33 -1.95 5.91 -7.24
CA ARG A 33 -2.27 6.35 -8.62
C ARG A 33 -3.29 5.44 -9.29
N LEU A 34 -3.21 4.12 -9.08
CA LEU A 34 -4.22 3.17 -9.58
C LEU A 34 -5.61 3.45 -9.00
N LYS A 35 -5.67 3.95 -7.76
CA LYS A 35 -6.90 4.43 -7.10
C LYS A 35 -7.26 5.88 -7.44
N ASN A 36 -6.72 6.44 -8.53
CA ASN A 36 -6.97 7.80 -9.03
C ASN A 36 -6.53 8.95 -8.10
N LEU A 37 -5.69 8.71 -7.09
CA LEU A 37 -5.09 9.79 -6.30
C LEU A 37 -4.02 10.53 -7.11
N LYS A 38 -3.98 11.86 -7.00
CA LYS A 38 -3.05 12.72 -7.75
C LYS A 38 -2.50 13.85 -6.86
N GLY A 39 -1.43 14.50 -7.33
CA GLY A 39 -0.93 15.74 -6.73
C GLY A 39 -0.59 15.65 -5.25
N SER A 40 -1.06 16.62 -4.47
CA SER A 40 -0.92 16.70 -3.01
C SER A 40 -1.60 15.55 -2.30
N ASP A 41 -2.81 15.16 -2.74
CA ASP A 41 -3.64 14.18 -2.08
C ASP A 41 -2.98 12.80 -2.09
N LEU A 42 -2.34 12.45 -3.22
CA LEU A 42 -1.53 11.24 -3.32
C LEU A 42 -0.35 11.27 -2.34
N LYS A 43 0.39 12.37 -2.28
CA LYS A 43 1.55 12.49 -1.39
C LYS A 43 1.13 12.37 0.08
N GLN A 44 0.05 13.05 0.44
CA GLN A 44 -0.51 13.01 1.79
C GLN A 44 -0.96 11.59 2.16
N ALA A 45 -1.75 10.94 1.30
CA ALA A 45 -2.22 9.57 1.53
C ALA A 45 -1.05 8.59 1.69
N VAL A 46 0.00 8.71 0.87
CA VAL A 46 1.21 7.87 0.99
C VAL A 46 1.89 8.07 2.34
N GLU A 47 2.09 9.30 2.78
CA GLU A 47 2.71 9.57 4.08
C GLU A 47 1.86 9.05 5.24
N GLU A 48 0.55 9.30 5.21
CA GLU A 48 -0.38 8.84 6.24
C GLU A 48 -0.42 7.31 6.31
N SER A 49 -0.47 6.62 5.16
CA SER A 49 -0.38 5.17 5.09
C SER A 49 0.95 4.64 5.64
N LEU A 50 2.08 5.26 5.32
CA LEU A 50 3.38 4.85 5.88
C LEU A 50 3.45 5.05 7.39
N LYS A 51 2.86 6.14 7.91
CA LYS A 51 2.81 6.44 9.35
C LYS A 51 1.92 5.44 10.08
N SER A 52 0.73 5.13 9.53
CA SER A 52 -0.23 4.22 10.18
C SER A 52 0.30 2.79 10.34
N VAL A 53 1.22 2.35 9.46
CA VAL A 53 1.85 1.03 9.55
C VAL A 53 3.29 1.05 10.08
N ASN A 54 3.73 2.15 10.70
CA ASN A 54 5.06 2.30 11.28
C ASN A 54 6.21 2.00 10.29
N LEU A 55 6.08 2.47 9.04
CA LEU A 55 7.13 2.37 8.01
C LEU A 55 7.69 3.75 7.58
N PHE A 56 7.13 4.85 8.09
CA PHE A 56 7.55 6.21 7.72
C PHE A 56 8.93 6.61 8.27
N HIS A 57 9.26 6.18 9.49
CA HIS A 57 10.45 6.66 10.20
C HIS A 57 11.72 5.83 9.91
N GLY A 58 12.89 6.38 10.25
CA GLY A 58 14.18 5.65 10.19
C GLY A 58 14.64 5.29 8.77
N GLY A 59 14.18 6.03 7.77
CA GLY A 59 14.49 5.78 6.35
C GLY A 59 13.91 4.46 5.83
N VAL A 60 12.98 3.84 6.55
CA VAL A 60 12.36 2.56 6.15
C VAL A 60 11.56 2.74 4.86
N ALA A 61 10.76 3.81 4.76
CA ALA A 61 9.92 4.11 3.61
C ALA A 61 10.68 4.13 2.27
N ASP A 62 11.94 4.53 2.29
CA ASP A 62 12.80 4.72 1.12
C ASP A 62 13.79 3.55 0.94
N LYS A 63 13.66 2.46 1.71
CA LYS A 63 14.40 1.21 1.49
C LYS A 63 13.61 0.30 0.54
N PRO A 64 14.30 -0.44 -0.36
CA PRO A 64 13.65 -1.46 -1.18
C PRO A 64 12.89 -2.46 -0.31
N ALA A 65 11.70 -2.84 -0.74
CA ALA A 65 10.83 -3.77 -0.01
C ALA A 65 11.51 -5.13 0.18
N GLY A 66 12.48 -5.51 -0.66
CA GLY A 66 13.25 -6.73 -0.44
C GLY A 66 14.21 -6.70 0.74
N LYS A 67 14.44 -5.53 1.33
CA LYS A 67 15.16 -5.38 2.61
C LYS A 67 14.23 -5.40 3.82
N TYR A 68 12.92 -5.51 3.62
CA TYR A 68 11.95 -5.56 4.72
C TYR A 68 11.94 -6.94 5.35
N SER A 69 11.80 -6.99 6.68
CA SER A 69 11.45 -8.25 7.36
C SER A 69 10.06 -8.72 6.95
N GLY A 70 9.72 -10.00 7.17
CA GLY A 70 8.39 -10.52 6.87
C GLY A 70 7.26 -9.69 7.50
N GLY A 71 7.43 -9.24 8.74
CA GLY A 71 6.46 -8.35 9.41
C GLY A 71 6.36 -6.96 8.77
N MET A 72 7.47 -6.40 8.28
CA MET A 72 7.44 -5.14 7.53
C MET A 72 6.76 -5.29 6.17
N LYS A 73 7.00 -6.42 5.47
CA LYS A 73 6.29 -6.75 4.22
C LYS A 73 4.79 -6.87 4.46
N ARG A 74 4.36 -7.57 5.52
CA ARG A 74 2.93 -7.68 5.91
C ARG A 74 2.31 -6.30 6.15
N ARG A 75 2.99 -5.44 6.91
CA ARG A 75 2.55 -4.06 7.16
C ARG A 75 2.46 -3.22 5.89
N LEU A 76 3.39 -3.38 4.95
CA LEU A 76 3.33 -2.70 3.66
C LEU A 76 2.12 -3.19 2.83
N SER A 77 1.84 -4.49 2.82
CA SER A 77 0.64 -5.04 2.15
C SER A 77 -0.66 -4.47 2.74
N VAL A 78 -0.72 -4.31 4.07
CA VAL A 78 -1.85 -3.64 4.74
C VAL A 78 -1.95 -2.16 4.33
N ALA A 79 -0.84 -1.44 4.24
CA ALA A 79 -0.87 -0.06 3.76
C ALA A 79 -1.36 0.05 2.30
N ILE A 80 -0.95 -0.88 1.43
CA ILE A 80 -1.40 -0.95 0.04
C ILE A 80 -2.90 -1.23 -0.04
N SER A 81 -3.45 -2.09 0.81
CA SER A 81 -4.88 -2.41 0.78
C SER A 81 -5.75 -1.26 1.30
N LEU A 82 -5.21 -0.39 2.15
CA LEU A 82 -5.92 0.75 2.76
C LEU A 82 -5.76 2.08 1.99
N ILE A 83 -4.80 2.18 1.07
CA ILE A 83 -4.56 3.44 0.34
C ILE A 83 -5.74 3.78 -0.58
N GLY A 84 -6.14 5.06 -0.60
CA GLY A 84 -7.30 5.52 -1.36
C GLY A 84 -8.65 5.35 -0.65
N ASN A 85 -8.62 5.06 0.66
CA ASN A 85 -9.80 4.96 1.53
C ASN A 85 -10.93 4.06 0.97
N PRO A 86 -10.65 2.78 0.67
CA PRO A 86 -11.67 1.87 0.18
C PRO A 86 -12.74 1.63 1.25
N LYS A 87 -14.00 1.49 0.83
CA LYS A 87 -15.13 1.25 1.75
C LYS A 87 -15.06 -0.11 2.42
N VAL A 88 -14.42 -1.10 1.77
CA VAL A 88 -14.23 -2.46 2.29
C VAL A 88 -12.86 -2.99 1.83
N VAL A 89 -12.12 -3.63 2.73
CA VAL A 89 -10.87 -4.35 2.43
C VAL A 89 -11.07 -5.82 2.75
N TYR A 90 -10.79 -6.69 1.79
CA TYR A 90 -10.77 -8.14 1.99
C TYR A 90 -9.31 -8.58 2.15
N MET A 91 -8.94 -9.01 3.36
CA MET A 91 -7.63 -9.61 3.65
C MET A 91 -7.83 -11.11 3.78
N ASP A 92 -7.27 -11.87 2.85
CA ASP A 92 -7.23 -13.33 2.96
C ASP A 92 -6.11 -13.69 3.95
N GLU A 93 -6.52 -13.94 5.19
CA GLU A 93 -5.75 -14.26 6.40
C GLU A 93 -5.06 -13.09 7.17
N PRO A 94 -5.00 -13.13 8.53
CA PRO A 94 -4.26 -12.19 9.39
C PRO A 94 -2.74 -12.42 9.42
#